data_AF-A0A833LHD8-F1
#
_entry.id   AF-A0A833LHD8-F1
#
_cell.length_a   1.000
_cell.length_b   1.000
_cell.length_c   1.000
_cell.angle_alpha   90.00
_cell.angle_beta   90.00
_cell.angle_gamma   90.00
#
_symmetry.space_group_name_H-M   'P 1'
#
loop_
_entity.id
_entity.type
_entity.pdbx_description
1 polymer ?
#
loop_
_entity_poly.entity_id
_entity_poly.type
_entity_poly.pdbx_seq_one_letter_code
_entity_poly.pdbx_strand_id
1 'polypeptide(L)' 'MKPSTTLVSAGRNPRRHAGAVNVPAFRASTITAPDLAAWEASRQRRFEKDAVVYG' A
#
# COMPACT_ATOMS: atom_id res chain seq x y z
N MET A 1 6.80 21.42 5.09
CA MET A 1 5.38 21.33 5.49
C MET A 1 5.30 21.55 7.00
N LYS A 2 4.26 22.21 7.52
CA LYS A 2 4.14 22.38 8.99
C LYS A 2 3.94 21.01 9.66
N PRO A 3 4.51 20.74 10.85
CA PRO A 3 4.34 19.44 11.52
C PRO A 3 2.88 19.05 11.74
N SER A 4 2.01 20.00 12.06
CA SER A 4 0.57 19.79 12.21
C SER A 4 -0.12 19.36 10.92
N THR A 5 0.32 19.86 9.77
CA THR A 5 -0.19 19.42 8.47
C THR A 5 0.22 17.98 8.21
N THR A 6 1.49 17.64 8.44
CA THR A 6 1.99 16.26 8.29
C THR A 6 1.20 15.30 9.17
N LEU A 7 0.96 15.65 10.44
CA LEU A 7 0.22 14.81 11.37
C LEU A 7 -1.19 14.46 10.86
N VAL A 8 -1.87 15.40 10.21
CA VAL A 8 -3.25 15.21 9.75
C VAL A 8 -3.33 14.54 8.38
N SER A 9 -2.36 14.78 7.48
CA SER A 9 -2.45 14.34 6.07
C SER A 9 -1.53 13.19 5.69
N ALA A 10 -0.50 12.86 6.49
CA ALA A 10 0.44 11.79 6.16
C ALA A 10 -0.30 10.45 5.96
N GLY A 11 0.01 9.76 4.86
CA GLY A 11 -0.61 8.49 4.50
C GLY A 11 -2.01 8.59 3.86
N ARG A 12 -2.65 9.76 3.84
CA ARG A 12 -3.95 9.94 3.18
C ARG A 12 -3.77 10.27 1.70
N ASN A 13 -4.41 9.51 0.81
CA ASN A 13 -4.42 9.80 -0.61
C ASN A 13 -5.82 9.56 -1.22
N PRO A 14 -6.71 10.56 -1.19
CA PRO A 14 -8.08 10.41 -1.67
C PRO A 14 -8.18 9.98 -3.13
N ARG A 15 -7.23 10.41 -3.98
CA ARG A 15 -7.18 10.03 -5.40
C ARG A 15 -6.97 8.53 -5.61
N ARG A 16 -6.33 7.83 -4.66
CA ARG A 16 -6.17 6.38 -4.69
C ARG A 16 -7.36 5.62 -4.09
N HIS A 17 -8.28 6.31 -3.45
CA HIS A 17 -9.41 5.72 -2.70
C HIS A 17 -10.75 6.34 -3.11
N ALA A 18 -10.96 6.55 -4.41
CA ALA A 18 -12.23 7.05 -4.97
C ALA A 18 -12.74 8.35 -4.33
N GLY A 19 -11.84 9.23 -3.88
CA GLY A 19 -12.17 10.50 -3.24
C GLY A 19 -12.38 10.42 -1.72
N ALA A 20 -12.28 9.24 -1.11
CA ALA A 20 -12.39 9.10 0.34
C ALA A 20 -11.22 9.78 1.05
N VAL A 21 -11.53 10.74 1.92
CA VAL A 21 -10.52 11.45 2.73
C VAL A 21 -9.89 10.52 3.77
N ASN A 22 -10.70 9.67 4.38
CA ASN A 22 -10.24 8.62 5.29
C ASN A 22 -9.85 7.40 4.47
N VAL A 23 -8.72 6.77 4.82
CA VAL A 23 -8.27 5.53 4.19
C VAL A 23 -9.28 4.42 4.51
N PRO A 24 -9.89 3.76 3.51
CA PRO A 24 -10.82 2.67 3.75
C PRO A 24 -10.15 1.51 4.50
N ALA A 25 -10.90 0.86 5.40
CA ALA A 25 -10.41 -0.33 6.09
C ALA A 25 -10.50 -1.56 5.19
N PHE A 26 -9.39 -1.96 4.57
CA PHE A 26 -9.30 -3.19 3.77
C PHE A 26 -9.15 -4.41 4.67
N ARG A 27 -10.27 -5.13 4.91
CA ARG A 27 -10.29 -6.38 5.67
C ARG A 27 -10.21 -7.58 4.73
N ALA A 28 -9.00 -7.92 4.30
CA ALA A 28 -8.75 -9.05 3.42
C ALA A 28 -7.66 -9.95 4.00
N SER A 29 -7.84 -11.26 3.92
CA SER A 29 -6.79 -12.25 4.26
C SER A 29 -5.78 -12.43 3.13
N THR A 30 -6.11 -11.99 1.91
CA THR A 30 -5.27 -12.11 0.71
C THR A 30 -5.62 -11.01 -0.29
N ILE A 31 -4.61 -10.48 -0.98
CA ILE A 31 -4.77 -9.52 -2.09
C ILE A 31 -4.39 -10.24 -3.39
N THR A 32 -5.26 -10.17 -4.39
CA THR A 32 -5.03 -10.80 -5.69
C THR A 32 -4.01 -10.02 -6.52
N ALA A 33 -3.26 -10.75 -7.35
CA ALA A 33 -2.47 -10.16 -8.40
C ALA A 33 -3.34 -9.94 -9.66
N PRO A 34 -3.05 -8.94 -10.49
CA PRO A 34 -3.82 -8.67 -11.71
C PRO A 34 -3.62 -9.75 -12.79
N ASP A 35 -2.46 -10.40 -12.82
CA ASP A 35 -2.11 -11.47 -13.74
C ASP A 35 -0.99 -12.36 -13.16
N LEU A 36 -0.66 -13.44 -13.88
CA LEU A 36 0.36 -14.40 -13.46
C LEU A 36 1.76 -13.79 -13.41
N ALA A 37 2.13 -12.94 -14.38
CA ALA A 37 3.45 -12.34 -14.44
C ALA A 37 3.70 -11.37 -13.26
N ALA A 38 2.70 -10.57 -12.91
CA ALA A 38 2.73 -9.69 -11.74
C ALA A 38 2.78 -10.50 -10.44
N TRP A 39 2.08 -11.63 -10.37
CA TRP A 39 2.16 -12.54 -9.23
C TRP A 39 3.56 -13.15 -9.08
N GLU A 40 4.15 -13.65 -10.17
CA GLU A 40 5.50 -14.21 -10.17
C GLU A 40 6.52 -13.16 -9.73
N ALA A 41 6.53 -11.97 -10.35
CA ALA A 41 7.42 -10.87 -9.97
C ALA A 41 7.26 -10.43 -8.51
N SER A 42 6.05 -10.57 -7.93
CA SER A 42 5.81 -10.21 -6.52
C SER A 42 6.50 -11.16 -5.54
N ARG A 43 6.80 -12.40 -5.94
CA ARG A 43 7.47 -13.40 -5.09
C ARG A 43 8.98 -13.14 -4.96
N GLN A 44 9.64 -12.61 -5.99
CA GLN A 44 11.07 -12.28 -5.92
C GLN A 44 11.38 -11.21 -4.86
N ARG A 45 10.51 -10.19 -4.72
CA ARG A 45 10.73 -9.06 -3.81
C ARG A 45 10.88 -9.46 -2.34
N ARG A 46 10.36 -10.62 -1.93
CA ARG A 46 10.51 -11.11 -0.55
C ARG A 46 11.92 -11.52 -0.16
N PHE A 47 12.77 -11.78 -1.15
CA PHE A 47 14.13 -12.28 -0.96
C PHE A 47 15.20 -11.29 -1.45
N GLU A 48 14.80 -10.08 -1.82
CA GLU A 48 15.72 -9.01 -2.22
C GLU A 48 16.42 -8.43 -0.99
N LYS A 49 17.73 -8.19 -1.12
CA LYS A 49 18.53 -7.55 -0.07
C LYS A 49 17.95 -6.16 0.18
N ASP A 50 17.61 -5.87 1.44
CA ASP A 50 16.97 -4.63 1.93
C ASP A 50 15.46 -4.47 1.64
N ALA A 51 14.77 -5.53 1.22
CA ALA A 51 13.32 -5.48 1.06
C ALA A 51 12.60 -5.42 2.42
N VAL A 52 11.95 -4.29 2.70
CA VAL A 52 11.01 -4.18 3.83
C VAL A 52 9.70 -4.85 3.43
N VAL A 53 9.54 -6.10 3.85
CA VAL A 53 8.30 -6.84 3.65
C VAL A 53 7.49 -6.84 4.93
N TYR A 54 6.29 -6.28 4.86
CA TYR A 54 5.29 -6.48 5.90
C TYR A 54 4.48 -7.73 5.56
N GLY A 55 4.56 -8.71 6.45
CA GLY A 55 3.79 -9.95 6.47
C GLY A 55 3.53 -10.34 7.91
#